data_AF-A0A8C9C6J7-F1
#
_entry.id   AF-A0A8C9C6J7-F1
#
_cell.length_a   1.000
_cell.length_b   1.000
_cell.length_c   1.000
_cell.angle_alpha   90.00
_cell.angle_beta   90.00
_cell.angle_gamma   90.00
#
_symmetry.space_group_name_H-M   'P 1'
#
loop_
_entity.id
_entity.type
_entity.pdbx_description
1 polymer ?
#
loop_
_entity_poly.entity_id
_entity_poly.type
_entity_poly.pdbx_seq_one_letter_code
_entity_poly.pdbx_strand_id
1 'polypeptide(L)'
;MRSGFPRRPPPPPPPRSPQPCPGDHPPGFRAFFLPGGLSRAFPLEMPFVELDTNLPAGRVPAGLEKRLCAATAAILGKPEDRVNVTVRPGLAMAMNGSAEPGAQLLVSSIGVVGTAEENRGHSARLFEFLTKELDLAQDRIIIRFLPLEPWQIGKKGTVMTFL
;
A
#
# COMPACT_ATOMS: atom_id res chain seq x y z
N MET A 1 65.18 22.78 -43.45
CA MET A 1 64.50 23.43 -42.30
C MET A 1 63.00 23.21 -42.45
N ARG A 2 62.37 22.37 -41.60
CA ARG A 2 60.92 22.10 -41.65
C ARG A 2 60.23 23.01 -40.63
N SER A 3 59.35 23.89 -41.10
CA SER A 3 58.55 24.80 -40.27
C SER A 3 57.38 24.04 -39.63
N GLY A 4 57.34 24.00 -38.30
CA GLY A 4 56.28 23.40 -37.51
C GLY A 4 55.07 24.33 -37.39
N PHE A 5 53.90 23.89 -37.83
CA PHE A 5 52.62 24.51 -37.52
C PHE A 5 52.22 24.16 -36.07
N PRO A 6 51.80 25.12 -35.23
CA PRO A 6 51.29 24.80 -33.91
C PRO A 6 49.89 24.16 -34.03
N ARG A 7 49.72 22.96 -33.45
CA ARG A 7 48.42 22.28 -33.36
C ARG A 7 47.50 23.06 -32.42
N ARG A 8 46.28 23.36 -32.86
CA ARG A 8 45.25 23.95 -31.99
C ARG A 8 44.90 22.97 -30.85
N PRO A 9 44.71 23.46 -29.61
CA PRO A 9 44.26 22.62 -28.51
C PRO A 9 42.80 22.15 -28.72
N PRO A 10 42.42 20.99 -28.17
CA PRO A 10 41.06 20.48 -28.26
C PRO A 10 40.06 21.36 -27.49
N PRO A 11 38.78 21.38 -27.88
CA PRO A 11 37.75 22.13 -27.18
C PRO A 11 37.50 21.57 -25.76
N PRO A 12 37.05 22.40 -24.80
CA PRO A 12 36.75 21.97 -23.46
C PRO A 12 35.54 21.01 -23.43
N PRO A 13 35.46 20.10 -22.44
CA PRO A 13 34.33 19.20 -22.28
C PRO A 13 33.03 19.98 -21.96
N PRO A 14 31.85 19.44 -22.33
CA PRO A 14 30.57 20.06 -22.00
C PRO A 14 30.36 20.15 -20.48
N PRO A 15 29.57 21.14 -20.01
CA PRO A 15 29.28 21.29 -18.58
C PRO A 15 28.60 20.02 -18.05
N ARG A 16 29.05 19.54 -16.88
CA ARG A 16 28.42 18.41 -16.19
C ARG A 16 27.01 18.82 -15.78
N SER A 17 26.03 17.98 -16.10
CA SER A 17 24.66 18.08 -15.58
C SER A 17 24.71 18.23 -14.05
N PRO A 18 23.85 19.08 -13.44
CA PRO A 18 23.85 19.26 -12.00
C PRO A 18 23.58 17.91 -11.33
N GLN A 19 24.57 17.46 -10.55
CA GLN A 19 24.41 16.34 -9.63
C GLN A 19 23.45 16.80 -8.52
N PRO A 20 22.35 16.08 -8.23
CA PRO A 20 21.51 16.41 -7.10
C PRO A 20 22.31 16.29 -5.80
N CYS A 21 22.23 17.31 -4.95
CA CYS A 21 22.82 17.28 -3.62
C CYS A 21 22.21 16.12 -2.80
N PRO A 22 23.02 15.34 -2.06
CA PRO A 22 22.50 14.29 -1.19
C PRO A 22 21.91 14.96 0.05
N GLY A 23 20.60 15.23 0.04
CA GLY A 23 19.95 15.87 1.18
C GLY A 23 18.44 16.07 1.11
N ASP A 24 17.83 16.18 -0.08
CA ASP A 24 16.41 16.51 -0.23
C ASP A 24 15.54 15.32 -0.70
N HIS A 25 15.48 14.26 0.10
CA HIS A 25 14.48 13.21 -0.07
C HIS A 25 13.66 13.03 1.21
N PRO A 26 12.32 13.16 1.17
CA PRO A 26 11.49 12.64 2.24
C PRO A 26 11.65 11.11 2.31
N PRO A 27 11.65 10.50 3.50
CA PRO A 27 11.90 9.07 3.64
C PRO A 27 10.74 8.27 3.02
N GLY A 28 11.03 7.52 1.95
CA GLY A 28 10.06 6.60 1.33
C GLY A 28 10.22 6.36 -0.17
N PHE A 29 10.93 7.22 -0.92
CA PHE A 29 11.05 7.08 -2.37
C PHE A 29 12.38 6.43 -2.79
N ARG A 30 12.42 5.10 -2.93
CA ARG A 30 13.44 4.44 -3.76
C ARG A 30 12.93 4.38 -5.20
N ALA A 31 13.22 5.43 -5.97
CA ALA A 31 13.04 5.40 -7.42
C ALA A 31 14.10 4.46 -8.02
N PHE A 32 13.68 3.26 -8.42
CA PHE A 32 14.51 2.42 -9.29
C PHE A 32 14.45 2.99 -10.71
N PHE A 33 15.52 3.66 -11.12
CA PHE A 33 15.67 4.22 -12.47
C PHE A 33 16.09 3.10 -13.43
N LEU A 34 15.14 2.56 -14.20
CA LEU A 34 15.46 1.68 -15.34
C LEU A 34 15.82 2.53 -16.57
N PRO A 35 16.84 2.16 -17.37
CA PRO A 35 17.19 2.88 -18.58
C PRO A 35 16.09 2.67 -19.63
N GLY A 36 15.25 3.69 -19.87
CA GLY A 36 14.16 3.59 -20.85
C GLY A 36 12.99 4.59 -20.77
N GLY A 37 13.00 5.58 -19.89
CA GLY A 37 12.19 6.81 -20.06
C GLY A 37 10.66 6.68 -20.00
N LEU A 38 10.10 5.55 -19.58
CA LEU A 38 8.68 5.42 -19.27
C LEU A 38 8.53 5.04 -17.79
N SER A 39 8.26 6.05 -16.96
CA SER A 39 7.75 5.84 -15.61
C SER A 39 6.32 5.32 -15.72
N ARG A 40 6.16 4.05 -16.06
CA ARG A 40 4.95 3.32 -15.70
C ARG A 40 5.15 2.90 -14.26
N ALA A 41 4.69 3.76 -13.34
CA ALA A 41 4.24 3.28 -12.04
C ALA A 41 3.11 2.30 -12.34
N PHE A 42 3.44 1.04 -12.60
CA PHE A 42 2.45 -0.01 -12.53
C PHE A 42 1.96 0.02 -11.08
N PRO A 43 0.66 0.22 -10.81
CA PRO A 43 0.14 0.09 -9.47
C PRO A 43 0.20 -1.42 -9.12
N LEU A 44 1.39 -1.87 -8.74
CA LEU A 44 1.70 -3.19 -8.22
C LEU A 44 1.25 -3.31 -6.76
N GLU A 45 0.17 -2.63 -6.42
CA GLU A 45 -0.21 -2.47 -5.05
C GLU A 45 -1.44 -3.33 -4.80
N MET A 46 -1.20 -4.52 -4.25
CA MET A 46 -2.22 -5.52 -3.94
C MET A 46 -2.55 -5.43 -2.46
N PRO A 47 -3.64 -4.75 -2.08
CA PRO A 47 -4.07 -4.77 -0.70
C PRO A 47 -4.79 -6.10 -0.41
N PHE A 48 -4.48 -6.63 0.76
CA PHE A 48 -5.18 -7.75 1.38
C PHE A 48 -5.89 -7.21 2.61
N VAL A 49 -7.20 -7.44 2.66
CA VAL A 49 -8.04 -7.04 3.76
C VAL A 49 -8.66 -8.28 4.36
N GLU A 50 -8.39 -8.51 5.63
CA GLU A 50 -8.98 -9.62 6.38
C GLU A 50 -9.81 -9.06 7.52
N LEU A 51 -11.08 -9.44 7.56
CA LEU A 51 -12.02 -9.06 8.61
C LEU A 51 -12.36 -10.29 9.46
N ASP A 52 -11.86 -10.29 10.69
CA ASP A 52 -12.17 -11.29 11.72
C ASP A 52 -13.24 -10.76 12.64
N THR A 53 -14.29 -11.53 12.89
CA THR A 53 -15.34 -11.13 13.83
C THR A 53 -15.95 -12.33 14.57
N ASN A 54 -16.34 -12.10 15.83
CA ASN A 54 -17.14 -13.05 16.59
C ASN A 54 -18.64 -12.93 16.31
N LEU A 55 -19.06 -12.00 15.45
CA LEU A 55 -20.41 -11.96 14.93
C LEU A 55 -20.70 -13.27 14.19
N PRO A 56 -21.82 -13.97 14.48
CA PRO A 56 -22.21 -15.14 13.71
C PRO A 56 -22.49 -14.74 12.27
N ALA A 57 -22.30 -15.67 11.32
CA ALA A 57 -22.46 -15.39 9.89
C ALA A 57 -23.82 -14.76 9.53
N GLY A 58 -24.90 -15.15 10.23
CA GLY A 58 -26.23 -14.57 10.03
C GLY A 58 -26.40 -13.11 10.47
N ARG A 59 -25.48 -12.57 11.28
CA ARG A 59 -25.44 -11.14 11.66
C ARG A 59 -24.49 -10.33 10.78
N VAL A 60 -23.68 -10.96 9.94
CA VAL A 60 -22.84 -10.25 8.97
C VAL A 60 -23.69 -9.94 7.74
N PRO A 61 -23.77 -8.67 7.30
CA PRO A 61 -24.55 -8.31 6.12
C PRO A 61 -24.09 -9.04 4.86
N ALA A 62 -25.04 -9.52 4.05
CA ALA A 62 -24.73 -10.13 2.78
C ALA A 62 -23.98 -9.16 1.85
N GLY A 63 -22.95 -9.65 1.15
CA GLY A 63 -22.14 -8.84 0.24
C GLY A 63 -21.22 -7.83 0.91
N LEU A 64 -21.00 -7.94 2.23
CA LEU A 64 -20.05 -7.10 2.96
C LEU A 64 -18.66 -7.14 2.32
N GLU A 65 -18.22 -8.32 1.86
CA GLU A 65 -16.91 -8.50 1.22
C GLU A 65 -16.74 -7.63 -0.02
N LYS A 66 -17.80 -7.46 -0.83
CA LYS A 66 -17.78 -6.59 -2.02
C LYS A 66 -17.80 -5.12 -1.64
N ARG A 67 -18.62 -4.72 -0.66
CA ARG A 67 -18.65 -3.34 -0.18
C ARG A 67 -17.33 -2.92 0.48
N LEU A 68 -16.73 -3.82 1.26
CA LEU A 68 -15.42 -3.61 1.89
C LEU A 68 -14.31 -3.53 0.85
N CYS A 69 -14.40 -4.30 -0.25
CA CYS A 69 -13.50 -4.22 -1.39
C CYS A 69 -13.54 -2.81 -2.01
N ALA A 70 -14.72 -2.34 -2.41
CA ALA A 70 -14.92 -1.01 -2.99
C ALA A 70 -14.52 0.12 -2.03
N ALA A 71 -14.89 0.01 -0.74
CA ALA A 71 -14.50 0.99 0.27
C ALA A 71 -12.97 1.06 0.43
N THR A 72 -12.31 -0.09 0.52
CA THR A 72 -10.85 -0.16 0.64
C THR A 72 -10.16 0.41 -0.59
N ALA A 73 -10.64 0.10 -1.79
CA ALA A 73 -10.16 0.67 -3.05
C ALA A 73 -10.19 2.21 -3.01
N ALA A 74 -11.33 2.78 -2.61
CA ALA A 74 -11.50 4.23 -2.49
C ALA A 74 -10.71 4.87 -1.33
N ILE A 75 -10.43 4.12 -0.26
CA ILE A 75 -9.69 4.60 0.91
C ILE A 75 -8.19 4.60 0.66
N LEU A 76 -7.67 3.53 0.04
CA LEU A 76 -6.25 3.36 -0.25
C LEU A 76 -5.84 3.96 -1.59
N GLY A 77 -6.79 4.44 -2.41
CA GLY A 77 -6.51 4.99 -3.74
C GLY A 77 -6.10 3.93 -4.76
N LYS A 78 -6.62 2.70 -4.62
CA LYS A 78 -6.22 1.53 -5.41
C LYS A 78 -7.34 1.03 -6.31
N PRO A 79 -7.01 0.38 -7.44
CA PRO A 79 -8.01 -0.28 -8.27
C PRO A 79 -8.74 -1.39 -7.50
N GLU A 80 -10.07 -1.41 -7.60
CA GLU A 80 -10.91 -2.41 -6.91
C GLU A 80 -10.59 -3.85 -7.35
N ASP A 81 -10.24 -4.06 -8.62
CA ASP A 81 -9.85 -5.37 -9.17
C ASP A 81 -8.53 -5.93 -8.60
N ARG A 82 -7.82 -5.15 -7.77
CA ARG A 82 -6.60 -5.55 -7.08
C ARG A 82 -6.78 -5.78 -5.59
N VAL A 83 -7.94 -5.42 -5.03
CA VAL A 83 -8.22 -5.61 -3.61
C VAL A 83 -8.69 -7.03 -3.36
N ASN A 84 -8.10 -7.66 -2.35
CA ASN A 84 -8.49 -8.99 -1.90
C ASN A 84 -9.16 -8.84 -0.54
N VAL A 85 -10.36 -9.38 -0.38
CA VAL A 85 -11.12 -9.32 0.87
C VAL A 85 -11.44 -10.73 1.35
N THR A 86 -11.17 -10.98 2.63
CA THR A 86 -11.58 -12.20 3.33
C THR A 86 -12.40 -11.80 4.55
N VAL A 87 -13.57 -12.39 4.75
CA VAL A 87 -14.40 -12.20 5.93
C VAL A 87 -14.53 -13.52 6.67
N ARG A 88 -14.13 -13.56 7.94
CA ARG A 88 -14.17 -14.74 8.81
C ARG A 88 -15.11 -14.47 9.99
N PRO A 89 -16.40 -14.82 9.86
CA PRO A 89 -17.38 -14.67 10.93
C PRO A 89 -17.35 -15.85 11.92
N GLY A 90 -17.99 -15.66 13.07
CA GLY A 90 -18.25 -16.71 14.06
C GLY A 90 -17.01 -17.18 14.82
N LEU A 91 -15.96 -16.36 14.88
CA LEU A 91 -14.73 -16.70 15.57
C LEU A 91 -14.88 -16.55 17.09
N ALA A 92 -14.17 -17.36 17.86
CA ALA A 92 -14.01 -17.12 19.29
C ALA A 92 -13.01 -15.98 19.50
N MET A 93 -13.49 -14.81 19.91
CA MET A 93 -12.66 -13.61 20.09
C MET A 93 -12.96 -12.93 21.42
N ALA A 94 -11.92 -12.38 22.04
CA ALA A 94 -12.04 -11.43 23.13
C ALA A 94 -11.31 -10.14 22.74
N MET A 95 -11.98 -9.00 22.94
CA MET A 95 -11.43 -7.67 22.69
C MET A 95 -11.56 -6.86 23.97
N ASN A 96 -10.45 -6.26 24.39
CA ASN A 96 -10.35 -5.46 25.61
C ASN A 96 -10.85 -6.23 26.85
N GLY A 97 -10.56 -7.54 26.92
CA GLY A 97 -11.01 -8.42 28.01
C GLY A 97 -12.46 -8.89 27.93
N SER A 98 -13.20 -8.56 26.87
CA SER A 98 -14.62 -8.89 26.71
C SER A 98 -14.91 -9.67 25.42
N ALA A 99 -15.76 -10.69 25.54
CA ALA A 99 -16.24 -11.52 24.43
C ALA A 99 -17.48 -10.95 23.71
N GLU A 100 -17.90 -9.73 24.03
CA GLU A 100 -18.98 -9.03 23.33
C GLU A 100 -18.71 -8.91 21.82
N PRO A 101 -19.72 -8.63 20.97
CA PRO A 101 -19.52 -8.43 19.54
C PRO A 101 -18.38 -7.46 19.22
N GLY A 102 -17.51 -7.85 18.30
CA GLY A 102 -16.34 -7.07 17.92
C GLY A 102 -15.68 -7.58 16.64
N ALA A 103 -14.79 -6.76 16.09
CA ALA A 103 -14.11 -7.06 14.85
C ALA A 103 -12.64 -6.62 14.86
N GLN A 104 -11.80 -7.39 14.19
CA GLN A 104 -10.42 -7.03 13.88
C GLN A 104 -10.23 -6.97 12.37
N LEU A 105 -9.74 -5.85 11.88
CA LEU A 105 -9.39 -5.66 10.48
C LEU A 105 -7.86 -5.71 10.33
N LEU A 106 -7.38 -6.51 9.40
CA LEU A 106 -6.01 -6.51 8.94
C LEU A 106 -5.95 -5.88 7.55
N VAL A 107 -5.16 -4.83 7.38
CA VAL A 107 -4.94 -4.17 6.09
C VAL A 107 -3.47 -4.30 5.73
N SER A 108 -3.17 -5.23 4.82
CA SER A 108 -1.83 -5.48 4.33
C SER A 108 -1.67 -4.90 2.93
N SER A 109 -0.65 -4.08 2.69
CA SER A 109 -0.61 -3.28 1.46
C SER A 109 0.79 -2.78 1.14
N ILE A 110 1.16 -2.75 -0.14
CA ILE A 110 2.40 -2.12 -0.60
C ILE A 110 2.22 -0.60 -0.65
N GLY A 111 3.17 0.15 -0.08
CA GLY A 111 3.38 1.57 -0.34
C GLY A 111 2.51 2.58 0.42
N VAL A 112 1.31 2.21 0.87
CA VAL A 112 0.31 3.20 1.39
C VAL A 112 -0.12 2.99 2.84
N VAL A 113 0.50 2.06 3.55
CA VAL A 113 0.18 1.79 4.97
C VAL A 113 1.43 1.84 5.87
N GLY A 114 2.46 2.54 5.40
CA GLY A 114 3.78 2.57 6.02
C GLY A 114 3.99 3.72 7.02
N THR A 115 3.13 4.74 7.00
CA THR A 115 3.28 5.94 7.85
C THR A 115 2.09 6.11 8.80
N ALA A 116 2.32 6.80 9.93
CA ALA A 116 1.27 7.09 10.89
C ALA A 116 0.22 8.06 10.32
N GLU A 117 0.66 9.02 9.51
CA GLU A 117 -0.18 10.04 8.88
C GLU A 117 -1.17 9.44 7.88
N GLU A 118 -0.72 8.56 7.00
CA GLU A 118 -1.58 7.82 6.07
C GLU A 118 -2.57 6.93 6.83
N ASN A 119 -2.04 6.11 7.75
CA ASN A 119 -2.84 5.18 8.53
C ASN A 119 -3.88 5.88 9.40
N ARG A 120 -3.62 7.12 9.87
CA ARG A 120 -4.62 7.93 10.57
C ARG A 120 -5.83 8.22 9.67
N GLY A 121 -5.60 8.64 8.43
CA GLY A 121 -6.65 8.92 7.45
C GLY A 121 -7.40 7.66 7.02
N HIS A 122 -6.67 6.57 6.77
CA HIS A 122 -7.26 5.28 6.41
C HIS A 122 -8.11 4.71 7.55
N SER A 123 -7.58 4.74 8.78
CA SER A 123 -8.28 4.28 9.98
C SER A 123 -9.61 4.99 10.14
N ALA A 124 -9.65 6.33 10.11
CA ALA A 124 -10.88 7.10 10.28
C ALA A 124 -11.99 6.67 9.30
N ARG A 125 -11.65 6.51 8.02
CA ARG A 125 -12.62 6.12 6.97
C ARG A 125 -13.03 4.65 7.08
N LEU A 126 -12.12 3.75 7.45
CA LEU A 126 -12.43 2.33 7.66
C LEU A 126 -13.31 2.12 8.90
N PHE A 127 -13.06 2.86 9.98
CA PHE A 127 -13.93 2.85 11.16
C PHE A 127 -15.34 3.35 10.83
N GLU A 128 -15.46 4.45 10.07
CA GLU A 128 -16.77 4.93 9.63
C GLU A 128 -17.54 3.87 8.82
N PHE A 129 -16.84 3.16 7.93
CA PHE A 129 -17.44 2.07 7.16
C PHE A 129 -17.88 0.89 8.04
N LEU A 130 -16.97 0.36 8.86
CA LEU A 130 -17.20 -0.86 9.65
C LEU A 130 -18.25 -0.66 10.74
N THR A 131 -18.27 0.50 11.41
CA THR A 131 -19.27 0.79 12.45
C THR A 131 -20.69 0.77 11.88
N LYS A 132 -20.89 1.34 10.68
CA LYS A 132 -22.18 1.35 9.98
C LYS A 132 -22.59 -0.03 9.47
N GLU A 133 -21.65 -0.76 8.87
CA GLU A 133 -21.96 -2.06 8.26
C GLU A 133 -22.19 -3.16 9.30
N LEU A 134 -21.42 -3.16 10.39
CA LEU A 134 -21.47 -4.24 11.39
C LEU A 134 -22.34 -3.90 12.62
N ASP A 135 -22.83 -2.67 12.73
CA ASP A 135 -23.55 -2.17 13.92
C ASP A 135 -22.72 -2.38 15.21
N LEU A 136 -21.45 -1.97 15.14
CA LEU A 136 -20.48 -2.08 16.23
C LEU A 136 -20.04 -0.69 16.69
N ALA A 137 -19.82 -0.55 18.00
CA ALA A 137 -19.18 0.63 18.56
C ALA A 137 -17.69 0.69 18.18
N GLN A 138 -17.12 1.90 18.13
CA GLN A 138 -15.73 2.11 17.72
C GLN A 138 -14.73 1.36 18.61
N ASP A 139 -14.97 1.28 19.91
CA ASP A 139 -14.10 0.55 20.86
C ASP A 139 -14.10 -0.98 20.64
N ARG A 140 -15.07 -1.50 19.86
CA ARG A 140 -15.18 -2.91 19.48
C ARG A 140 -14.53 -3.22 18.12
N ILE A 141 -13.81 -2.27 17.52
CA ILE A 141 -13.11 -2.45 16.26
C ILE A 141 -11.62 -2.12 16.46
N ILE A 142 -10.73 -2.98 15.97
CA ILE A 142 -9.28 -2.70 15.94
C ILE A 142 -8.77 -2.93 14.51
N ILE A 143 -7.93 -2.02 14.03
CA ILE A 143 -7.30 -2.11 12.71
C ILE A 143 -5.79 -2.26 12.88
N ARG A 144 -5.22 -3.23 12.17
CA ARG A 144 -3.77 -3.40 12.03
C ARG A 144 -3.35 -3.14 10.60
N PHE A 145 -2.36 -2.28 10.43
CA PHE A 145 -1.77 -1.95 9.15
C PHE A 145 -0.44 -2.67 9.00
N LEU A 146 -0.28 -3.43 7.91
CA LEU A 146 0.91 -4.21 7.61
C LEU A 146 1.49 -3.77 6.27
N PRO A 147 2.59 -2.99 6.26
CA PRO A 147 3.27 -2.70 5.02
C PRO A 147 3.83 -3.99 4.43
N LEU A 148 3.63 -4.17 3.12
CA LEU A 148 4.19 -5.28 2.35
C LEU A 148 5.19 -4.77 1.33
N GLU A 149 6.12 -5.63 0.95
CA GLU A 149 7.04 -5.44 -0.16
C GLU A 149 6.71 -6.39 -1.32
N PRO A 150 7.01 -6.02 -2.57
CA PRO A 150 6.67 -6.82 -3.76
C PRO A 150 7.17 -8.28 -3.71
N TRP A 151 8.33 -8.53 -3.09
CA TRP A 151 8.92 -9.87 -3.03
C TRP A 151 8.16 -10.81 -2.08
N GLN A 152 7.28 -10.28 -1.23
CA GLN A 152 6.47 -11.07 -0.29
C GLN A 152 5.18 -11.60 -0.92
N ILE A 153 4.80 -11.13 -2.12
CA ILE A 153 3.52 -11.47 -2.75
C ILE A 153 3.77 -12.32 -3.99
N GLY A 154 3.31 -13.57 -3.95
CA GLY A 154 3.29 -14.48 -5.09
C GLY A 154 2.08 -14.27 -6.00
N LYS A 155 2.29 -14.20 -7.32
CA LYS A 155 1.20 -14.16 -8.32
C LYS A 155 1.68 -14.73 -9.65
N LYS A 156 0.80 -15.44 -10.38
CA LYS A 156 1.08 -16.00 -11.71
C LYS A 156 2.38 -16.84 -11.76
N GLY A 157 2.67 -17.58 -10.69
CA GLY A 157 3.86 -18.45 -10.62
C GLY A 157 5.21 -17.72 -10.39
N THR A 158 5.20 -16.43 -10.06
CA THR A 158 6.39 -15.66 -9.65
C THR A 158 6.04 -14.73 -8.48
N VAL A 159 6.90 -13.79 -8.09
CA VAL A 159 6.61 -12.72 -7.11
C VAL A 159 6.43 -11.36 -7.79
N MET A 160 5.76 -10.42 -7.11
CA MET A 160 5.46 -9.10 -7.68
C MET A 160 6.69 -8.30 -8.10
N THR A 161 7.85 -8.58 -7.50
CA THR A 161 9.13 -7.96 -7.90
C THR A 161 9.45 -8.15 -9.38
N PHE A 162 8.96 -9.21 -10.02
CA PHE A 162 9.27 -9.57 -11.42
C PHE A 162 8.08 -9.41 -12.38
N LEU A 163 7.03 -8.68 -11.99
CA LEU A 163 5.79 -8.53 -12.76
C LEU A 163 5.49 -7.09 -13.18
#